data_AF-A0A1G1NMH2-F1
#
_entry.id   AF-A0A1G1NMH2-F1
#
_cell.length_a   1.000
_cell.length_b   1.000
_cell.length_c   1.000
_cell.angle_alpha   90.00
_cell.angle_beta   90.00
_cell.angle_gamma   90.00
#
_symmetry.space_group_name_H-M   'P 1'
#
loop_
_entity.id
_entity.type
_entity.pdbx_description
1 polymer ?
#
loop_
_entity_poly.entity_id
_entity_poly.type
_entity_poly.pdbx_seq_one_letter_code
_entity_poly.pdbx_strand_id
1 'polypeptide(L)'
;MGYVLSVIFTKNGSSRYISHLDLLRLFGRALRRAGIPFEVSKGFSKHPMISIKRALKLGLESENEEAKFILSKEMSAEEFKQRMQEQLPEGILLKCQTKF
;
A
#
# COMPACT_ATOMS: atom_id res chain seq x y z
N MET A 1 5.89 -19.17 0.40
CA MET A 1 4.45 -18.88 0.59
C MET A 1 4.41 -17.49 1.21
N GLY A 2 3.79 -16.52 0.56
CA GLY A 2 3.82 -15.12 1.02
C GLY A 2 2.72 -14.83 2.05
N TYR A 3 2.96 -13.86 2.93
CA TYR A 3 2.00 -13.40 3.94
C TYR A 3 1.16 -12.26 3.36
N VAL A 4 -0.16 -12.38 3.42
CA VAL A 4 -1.06 -11.35 2.88
C VAL A 4 -1.43 -10.38 4.00
N LEU A 5 -1.07 -9.11 3.83
CA LEU A 5 -1.47 -8.03 4.73
C LEU A 5 -2.49 -7.13 4.04
N SER A 6 -3.65 -6.93 4.66
CA SER A 6 -4.69 -6.02 4.17
C SER A 6 -4.68 -4.74 5.01
N VAL A 7 -4.74 -3.59 4.36
CA VAL A 7 -4.78 -2.29 5.03
C VAL A 7 -5.87 -1.43 4.42
N ILE A 8 -6.43 -0.57 5.27
CA ILE A 8 -7.24 0.55 4.80
C ILE A 8 -6.32 1.77 4.70
N PHE A 9 -6.55 2.65 3.73
CA PHE A 9 -5.86 3.93 3.68
C PHE A 9 -6.79 5.06 3.23
N THR A 10 -6.41 6.28 3.61
CA THR A 10 -7.07 7.50 3.14
C THR A 10 -6.35 8.06 1.93
N LYS A 11 -7.06 8.88 1.16
CA LYS A 11 -6.52 9.61 0.02
C LYS A 11 -7.17 10.98 -0.01
N ASN A 12 -6.53 11.96 0.61
CA ASN A 12 -7.06 13.31 0.84
C ASN A 12 -6.13 14.39 0.30
N GLY A 13 -6.62 15.62 0.16
CA GLY A 13 -5.84 16.77 -0.29
C GLY A 13 -5.21 16.54 -1.66
N SER A 14 -3.96 16.95 -1.86
CA SER A 14 -3.25 16.77 -3.15
C SER A 14 -3.08 15.31 -3.56
N SER A 15 -3.15 14.36 -2.62
CA SER A 15 -3.04 12.92 -2.93
C SER A 15 -4.22 12.41 -3.76
N ARG A 16 -5.36 13.10 -3.81
CA ARG A 16 -6.52 12.78 -4.69
C ARG A 16 -6.17 12.65 -6.17
N TYR A 17 -5.12 13.34 -6.61
CA TYR A 17 -4.66 13.36 -8.01
C TYR A 17 -3.69 12.23 -8.36
N ILE A 18 -3.30 11.39 -7.39
CA ILE A 18 -2.47 10.22 -7.66
C ILE A 18 -3.33 9.17 -8.37
N SER A 19 -2.93 8.77 -9.57
CA SER A 19 -3.63 7.73 -10.34
C SER A 19 -3.49 6.36 -9.66
N HIS A 20 -4.32 5.39 -10.06
CA HIS A 20 -4.20 4.02 -9.54
C HIS A 20 -2.79 3.42 -9.79
N LEU A 21 -2.22 3.64 -10.99
CA LEU A 21 -0.89 3.14 -11.33
C LEU A 21 0.20 3.85 -10.52
N ASP A 22 0.09 5.16 -10.35
CA ASP A 22 1.05 5.92 -9.55
C ASP A 22 0.97 5.56 -8.07
N LEU A 23 -0.21 5.16 -7.58
CA LEU A 23 -0.41 4.64 -6.25
C LEU A 23 0.28 3.29 -6.05
N LEU A 24 0.17 2.36 -7.01
CA LEU A 24 0.92 1.11 -6.99
C LEU A 24 2.44 1.36 -6.99
N ARG A 25 2.92 2.29 -7.82
CA ARG A 25 4.34 2.69 -7.87
C ARG A 25 4.79 3.35 -6.57
N LEU A 26 3.95 4.21 -6.00
CA LEU A 26 4.21 4.88 -4.73
C LEU A 26 4.36 3.87 -3.60
N PHE A 27 3.41 2.94 -3.47
CA PHE A 27 3.47 1.88 -2.48
C PHE A 27 4.68 0.96 -2.69
N GLY A 28 5.00 0.60 -3.94
CA GLY A 28 6.21 -0.17 -4.24
C GLY A 28 7.49 0.54 -3.80
N ARG A 29 7.60 1.86 -4.04
CA ARG A 29 8.74 2.66 -3.55
C ARG A 29 8.75 2.77 -2.02
N ALA A 30 7.60 2.95 -1.40
CA ALA A 30 7.46 3.04 0.05
C ALA A 30 7.91 1.73 0.73
N LEU A 31 7.46 0.56 0.25
CA LEU A 31 7.92 -0.75 0.73
C LEU A 31 9.45 -0.87 0.67
N ARG A 32 10.05 -0.48 -0.47
CA ARG A 32 11.50 -0.54 -0.66
C ARG A 32 12.25 0.40 0.29
N ARG A 33 11.77 1.63 0.48
CA ARG A 33 12.41 2.60 1.39
C ARG A 33 12.23 2.23 2.87
N ALA A 34 11.09 1.65 3.22
CA ALA A 34 10.77 1.18 4.56
C ALA A 34 11.53 -0.10 4.96
N GLY A 35 12.27 -0.71 4.02
CA GLY A 35 12.95 -1.99 4.25
C GLY A 35 11.99 -3.14 4.53
N ILE A 36 10.74 -3.05 4.05
CA ILE A 36 9.72 -4.07 4.29
C ILE A 36 9.94 -5.24 3.31
N PRO A 37 9.97 -6.50 3.79
CA PRO A 37 10.14 -7.67 2.94
C PRO A 37 8.85 -7.94 2.14
N PHE A 38 8.90 -7.82 0.82
CA PHE A 38 7.75 -8.08 -0.08
C PHE A 38 8.05 -9.14 -1.13
N GLU A 39 6.99 -9.76 -1.62
CA GLU A 39 7.04 -10.65 -2.78
C GLU A 39 6.96 -9.85 -4.08
N VAL A 40 7.67 -10.34 -5.10
CA VAL A 40 7.64 -9.78 -6.45
C VAL A 40 6.90 -10.71 -7.40
N SER A 41 6.28 -10.13 -8.42
CA SER A 41 5.64 -10.89 -9.49
C SER A 41 6.64 -11.86 -10.15
N LYS A 42 6.15 -13.06 -10.50
CA LYS A 42 6.97 -14.14 -11.10
C LYS A 42 7.19 -13.98 -12.62
N GLY A 43 6.65 -12.94 -13.23
CA GLY A 43 6.73 -12.69 -14.67
C GLY A 43 7.99 -11.92 -15.08
N PHE A 44 8.10 -11.60 -16.37
CA PHE A 44 9.23 -10.86 -16.94
C PHE A 44 9.35 -9.43 -16.41
N SER A 45 8.23 -8.78 -16.06
CA SER A 45 8.21 -7.48 -15.39
C SER A 45 8.05 -7.66 -13.89
N LYS A 46 9.18 -7.65 -13.17
CA LYS A 46 9.22 -7.79 -11.70
C LYS A 46 8.70 -6.52 -11.04
N HIS A 47 7.59 -6.64 -10.32
CA HIS A 47 7.02 -5.56 -9.52
C HIS A 47 6.52 -6.11 -8.18
N PRO A 48 6.49 -5.29 -7.12
CA PRO A 48 5.90 -5.68 -5.85
C PRO A 48 4.47 -6.17 -6.04
N MET A 49 4.12 -7.29 -5.40
CA MET A 49 2.76 -7.84 -5.46
C MET A 49 1.83 -7.03 -4.55
N ILE A 50 1.16 -6.04 -5.15
CA ILE A 50 0.24 -5.12 -4.49
C ILE A 50 -1.08 -5.15 -5.25
N SER A 51 -2.20 -5.21 -4.53
CA SER A 51 -3.54 -5.15 -5.12
C SER A 51 -4.39 -4.11 -4.40
N ILE A 52 -4.99 -3.18 -5.14
CA ILE A 52 -5.94 -2.20 -4.60
C ILE A 52 -7.34 -2.61 -5.02
N LYS A 53 -8.25 -2.77 -4.06
CA LYS A 53 -9.57 -3.39 -4.29
C LYS A 53 -10.52 -2.52 -5.12
N ARG A 54 -10.50 -1.21 -4.89
CA ARG A 54 -11.32 -0.24 -5.63
C ARG A 54 -10.42 0.90 -6.07
N ALA A 55 -10.44 1.20 -7.35
CA ALA A 55 -9.78 2.40 -7.86
C ALA A 55 -10.78 3.56 -7.77
N LEU A 56 -10.53 4.50 -6.87
CA LEU A 56 -11.27 5.75 -6.84
C LEU A 56 -10.96 6.57 -8.10
N LYS A 57 -11.97 7.25 -8.66
CA LYS A 57 -11.77 8.18 -9.78
C LYS A 57 -10.75 9.26 -9.38
N LEU A 58 -9.92 9.66 -10.33
CA LEU A 58 -8.97 10.75 -10.15
C LEU A 58 -9.69 12.02 -9.67
N GLY A 59 -9.08 12.69 -8.70
CA GLY A 59 -9.65 13.92 -8.14
C GLY A 59 -10.75 13.70 -7.11
N LEU A 60 -11.06 12.48 -6.68
CA LEU A 60 -11.90 12.25 -5.51
C LEU A 60 -11.06 11.95 -4.28
N GLU A 61 -11.61 12.30 -3.13
CA GLU A 61 -11.07 11.93 -1.82
C GLU A 61 -11.77 10.68 -1.29
N SER A 62 -11.08 9.90 -0.47
CA SER A 62 -11.66 8.69 0.14
C SER A 62 -10.98 8.36 1.45
N GLU A 63 -11.79 7.90 2.40
CA GLU A 63 -11.36 7.54 3.75
C GLU A 63 -11.12 6.04 3.93
N ASN A 64 -11.59 5.21 3.00
CA ASN A 64 -11.72 3.76 3.20
C ASN A 64 -11.28 2.95 1.97
N GLU A 65 -10.18 3.35 1.33
CA GLU A 65 -9.58 2.55 0.27
C GLU A 65 -8.88 1.33 0.84
N GLU A 66 -8.96 0.19 0.15
CA GLU A 66 -8.44 -1.09 0.65
C GLU A 66 -7.32 -1.58 -0.27
N ALA A 67 -6.16 -1.88 0.31
CA ALA A 67 -5.00 -2.43 -0.39
C ALA A 67 -4.50 -3.70 0.29
N LYS A 68 -4.01 -4.63 -0.53
CA LYS A 68 -3.37 -5.88 -0.11
C LYS A 68 -1.92 -5.89 -0.55
N PHE A 69 -1.07 -6.33 0.36
CA PHE A 69 0.37 -6.46 0.19
C PHE A 69 0.75 -7.92 0.42
N ILE A 70 1.59 -8.47 -0.45
CA ILE A 70 2.17 -9.80 -0.22
C ILE A 70 3.59 -9.63 0.29
N LEU A 71 3.80 -10.02 1.55
CA LEU A 71 5.06 -9.96 2.26
C LEU A 71 5.82 -11.28 2.14
N SER A 72 7.14 -11.21 2.04
CA SER A 72 7.99 -12.41 2.00
C SER A 72 8.39 -12.91 3.39
N LYS A 73 8.13 -12.12 4.43
CA LYS A 73 8.24 -12.50 5.85
C LYS A 73 7.02 -12.01 6.61
N GLU A 74 6.70 -12.69 7.70
CA GLU A 74 5.68 -12.25 8.64
C GLU A 74 6.08 -10.91 9.28
N MET A 75 5.11 -10.01 9.43
CA MET A 75 5.28 -8.69 10.01
C MET A 75 3.94 -8.26 10.63
N SER A 76 3.97 -7.64 11.80
CA SER A 76 2.74 -7.15 12.42
C SER A 76 2.15 -5.98 11.62
N ALA A 77 0.82 -5.84 11.65
CA ALA A 77 0.15 -4.73 10.98
C ALA A 77 0.61 -3.37 11.52
N GLU A 78 0.95 -3.31 12.82
CA GLU A 78 1.44 -2.10 13.49
C GLU A 78 2.83 -1.71 13.02
N GLU A 79 3.77 -2.67 12.96
CA GLU A 79 5.12 -2.44 12.45
C GLU A 79 5.09 -2.02 10.98
N PHE A 80 4.29 -2.72 10.17
CA PHE A 80 4.08 -2.37 8.77
C PHE A 80 3.55 -0.95 8.63
N LYS A 81 2.51 -0.60 9.38
CA LYS A 81 1.88 0.73 9.36
C LYS A 81 2.91 1.80 9.70
N GLN A 82 3.66 1.66 10.80
CA GLN A 82 4.62 2.66 11.24
C GLN A 82 5.67 2.92 10.16
N ARG A 83 6.33 1.86 9.69
CA ARG A 83 7.42 1.98 8.69
C ARG A 83 6.91 2.49 7.34
N MET A 84 5.74 2.05 6.90
CA MET A 84 5.15 2.55 5.66
C MET A 84 4.75 4.02 5.79
N GLN A 85 4.15 4.42 6.90
CA GLN A 85 3.63 5.78 7.09
C GLN A 85 4.72 6.83 6.96
N GLU A 86 5.92 6.55 7.47
CA GLU A 86 7.11 7.41 7.33
C GLU A 86 7.56 7.63 5.87
N GLN A 87 7.14 6.74 4.96
CA GLN A 87 7.53 6.76 3.55
C GLN A 87 6.44 7.28 2.61
N LEU A 88 5.26 7.60 3.15
CA LEU A 88 4.08 8.03 2.41
C LEU A 88 3.93 9.56 2.45
N PRO A 89 3.45 10.17 1.37
CA PRO A 89 3.20 11.60 1.32
C PRO A 89 2.00 11.97 2.19
N GLU A 90 1.91 13.26 2.49
CA GLU A 90 0.73 13.83 3.13
C GLU A 90 -0.55 13.52 2.33
N GLY A 91 -1.64 13.28 3.06
CA GLY A 91 -2.91 12.89 2.47
C GLY A 91 -3.04 11.40 2.17
N ILE A 92 -2.02 10.57 2.42
CA ILE A 92 -2.16 9.11 2.47
C ILE A 92 -1.87 8.62 3.88
N LEU A 93 -2.93 8.27 4.61
CA LEU A 93 -2.81 7.73 5.96
C LEU A 93 -3.21 6.28 5.97
N LEU A 94 -2.33 5.41 6.46
CA LEU A 94 -2.64 4.02 6.68
C LEU A 94 -3.50 3.86 7.94
N LYS A 95 -4.66 3.26 7.77
CA LYS A 95 -5.52 2.77 8.85
C LYS A 95 -5.24 1.29 9.05
N CYS A 96 -4.96 0.90 10.29
CA CYS A 96 -4.85 -0.52 10.62
C CYS A 96 -6.21 -1.18 10.35
N GLN A 97 -6.22 -2.18 9.49
CA GLN A 97 -7.32 -3.13 9.43
C GLN A 97 -6.80 -4.45 10.01
N THR A 98 -7.10 -4.69 11.27
CA THR A 98 -7.00 -6.02 11.85
C THR A 98 -8.22 -6.80 11.36
N LYS A 99 -8.03 -7.86 10.59
CA LYS A 99 -9.10 -8.84 10.36
C LYS A 99 -8.57 -10.23 10.68
N PHE A 100 -9.15 -10.79 11.74
CA PHE A 100 -9.22 -12.22 12.03
C PHE A 100 -9.76 -13.00 10.82
#